data_AF-A0AAW4PJ90-F1
#
_entry.id   AF-A0AAW4PJ90-F1
#
_cell.length_a   1.000
_cell.length_b   1.000
_cell.length_c   1.000
_cell.angle_alpha   90.00
_cell.angle_beta   90.00
_cell.angle_gamma   90.00
#
_symmetry.space_group_name_H-M   'P 1'
#
loop_
_entity.id
_entity.type
_entity.pdbx_description
1 polymer ?
#
loop_
_entity_poly.entity_id
_entity_poly.type
_entity_poly.pdbx_seq_one_letter_code
_entity_poly.pdbx_strand_id
1 'polypeptide(L)' 'MAPETGSENIVNQLAGIDGVLRDDIHVQEEKVTTYIPKDTLEAAREVEGIMVEVLEEHEHEYLIMAEPTES' A
#
# COMPACT_ATOMS: atom_id res chain seq x y z
N MET A 1 10.20 19.26 13.40
CA MET A 1 9.23 18.57 12.53
C MET A 1 10.01 17.45 11.88
N ALA A 2 9.73 16.20 12.24
CA ALA A 2 10.31 15.08 11.51
C ALA A 2 9.80 15.14 10.07
N PRO A 3 10.60 14.79 9.06
CA PRO A 3 10.04 14.58 7.72
C PRO A 3 8.92 13.56 7.86
N GLU A 4 7.73 13.87 7.36
CA GLU A 4 6.67 12.88 7.25
C GLU A 4 7.25 11.76 6.39
N THR A 5 7.56 10.65 7.05
CA THR A 5 8.34 9.55 6.50
C THR A 5 7.58 9.04 5.28
N GLY A 6 8.23 8.75 4.14
CA GLY A 6 7.53 8.39 2.89
C GLY A 6 6.46 7.31 3.08
N SER A 7 6.68 6.39 4.02
CA SER A 7 5.73 5.35 4.46
C SER A 7 4.42 5.88 5.07
N GLU A 8 4.40 6.99 5.81
CA GLU A 8 3.16 7.57 6.36
C GLU A 8 2.23 8.11 5.27
N ASN A 9 2.80 8.66 4.19
CA ASN A 9 2.03 9.10 3.03
C ASN A 9 1.43 7.89 2.30
N ILE A 10 2.24 6.85 2.08
CA ILE A 10 1.79 5.58 1.46
C ILE A 10 0.65 4.96 2.27
N VAL A 11 0.78 4.91 3.60
CA VAL A 11 -0.26 4.38 4.50
C VAL A 11 -1.57 5.16 4.33
N ASN A 12 -1.53 6.48 4.29
CA ASN A 12 -2.76 7.29 4.12
C ASN A 12 -3.40 7.09 2.74
N GLN A 13 -2.60 6.90 1.69
CA GLN A 13 -3.10 6.65 0.34
C GLN A 13 -3.74 5.26 0.23
N LEU A 14 -3.08 4.22 0.73
CA LEU A 14 -3.61 2.86 0.73
C LEU A 14 -4.84 2.71 1.64
N ALA A 15 -4.85 3.34 2.82
CA ALA A 15 -6.01 3.35 3.70
C ALA A 15 -7.22 4.10 3.12
N GLY A 16 -7.02 4.88 2.05
CA GLY A 16 -8.10 5.52 1.30
C GLY A 16 -8.78 4.60 0.29
N ILE A 17 -8.23 3.41 0.03
CA ILE A 17 -8.79 2.42 -0.90
C ILE A 17 -9.90 1.66 -0.19
N ASP A 18 -11.05 1.53 -0.85
CA ASP A 18 -12.21 0.81 -0.31
C ASP A 18 -11.84 -0.66 -0.01
N GLY A 19 -12.19 -1.13 1.19
CA GLY A 19 -11.88 -2.48 1.64
C GLY A 19 -10.46 -2.68 2.20
N VAL A 20 -9.60 -1.66 2.20
CA VAL A 20 -8.32 -1.71 2.91
C VAL A 20 -8.51 -1.31 4.37
N LEU A 21 -8.07 -2.18 5.29
CA LEU A 21 -8.13 -1.92 6.72
C LEU A 21 -6.83 -1.29 7.19
N ARG A 22 -6.90 -0.09 7.76
CA ARG A 22 -5.72 0.63 8.27
C ARG A 22 -4.95 -0.17 9.34
N ASP A 23 -5.64 -1.02 10.09
CA ASP A 23 -5.05 -1.87 11.13
C ASP A 23 -4.20 -3.01 10.52
N ASP A 24 -4.52 -3.44 9.29
CA ASP A 24 -3.78 -4.47 8.55
C ASP A 24 -2.56 -3.92 7.79
N ILE A 25 -2.34 -2.59 7.81
CA ILE A 25 -1.20 -1.96 7.16
C ILE A 25 0.03 -2.08 8.06
N HIS A 26 1.02 -2.83 7.57
CA HIS A 26 2.29 -3.03 8.25
C HIS A 26 3.37 -2.18 7.58
N VAL A 27 4.11 -1.41 8.37
CA VAL A 27 5.22 -0.58 7.88
C VAL A 27 6.54 -1.22 8.35
N GLN A 28 7.42 -1.52 7.40
CA GLN A 28 8.78 -1.99 7.67
C GLN A 28 9.76 -1.10 6.89
N GLU A 29 10.52 -0.28 7.62
CA GLU A 29 11.40 0.74 7.05
C GLU A 29 10.61 1.74 6.17
N GLU A 30 10.83 1.69 4.85
CA GLU A 30 10.14 2.52 3.85
C GLU A 30 9.12 1.71 3.03
N LYS A 31 8.98 0.42 3.31
CA LYS A 31 8.06 -0.50 2.65
C LYS A 31 6.79 -0.64 3.48
N VAL A 32 5.65 -0.67 2.81
CA VAL A 32 4.32 -0.81 3.40
C VAL A 32 3.68 -2.06 2.83
N THR A 33 3.29 -3.00 3.67
CA THR A 33 2.60 -4.23 3.26
C THR A 33 1.17 -4.23 3.78
N THR A 34 0.21 -4.59 2.93
CA THR A 34 -1.20 -4.68 3.34
C THR A 34 -1.99 -5.61 2.43
N TYR A 35 -3.16 -6.03 2.92
CA TYR A 35 -4.14 -6.78 2.15
C TYR A 35 -5.12 -5.83 1.46
N ILE A 36 -5.36 -6.07 0.18
CA ILE A 36 -6.33 -5.30 -0.61
C ILE A 36 -7.31 -6.24 -1.34
N PRO A 37 -8.58 -5.86 -1.51
CA PRO A 37 -9.51 -6.59 -2.36
C PRO A 37 -9.01 -6.72 -3.80
N LYS A 38 -9.29 -7.84 -4.46
CA LYS A 38 -8.86 -8.07 -5.87
C LYS A 38 -9.30 -6.97 -6.83
N ASP A 39 -10.53 -6.48 -6.66
CA ASP A 39 -11.12 -5.44 -7.50
C ASP A 39 -10.44 -4.06 -7.33
N THR A 40 -9.59 -3.90 -6.31
CA THR A 40 -8.93 -2.62 -5.98
C THR A 40 -7.43 -2.60 -6.29
N LEU A 41 -6.86 -3.69 -6.80
CA LEU A 41 -5.44 -3.77 -7.15
C LEU A 41 -5.04 -2.73 -8.20
N GLU A 42 -5.91 -2.48 -9.18
CA GLU A 42 -5.66 -1.44 -10.19
C GLU A 42 -5.62 -0.05 -9.54
N ALA A 43 -6.58 0.25 -8.65
CA ALA A 43 -6.60 1.52 -7.92
C ALA A 43 -5.34 1.73 -7.07
N ALA A 44 -4.84 0.67 -6.42
CA ALA A 44 -3.58 0.73 -5.66
C ALA A 44 -2.37 1.04 -6.56
N ARG A 45 -2.34 0.51 -7.79
CA ARG A 45 -1.26 0.73 -8.76
C ARG A 45 -1.30 2.11 -9.44
N GLU A 46 -2.46 2.76 -9.47
CA GLU A 46 -2.63 4.10 -10.02
C GLU A 46 -2.19 5.22 -9.05
N VAL A 47 -1.83 4.86 -7.82
CA VAL A 47 -1.38 5.82 -6.82
C VAL A 47 -0.03 6.42 -7.22
N GLU A 48 0.01 7.75 -7.39
CA GLU A 48 1.21 8.46 -7.81
C GLU A 48 2.29 8.48 -6.72
N GLY A 49 3.54 8.23 -7.13
CA GLY A 49 4.71 8.29 -6.24
C GLY A 49 4.97 7.02 -5.45
N ILE A 50 4.23 5.93 -5.72
CA ILE A 50 4.42 4.63 -5.07
C ILE A 50 4.49 3.51 -6.12
N MET A 51 5.31 2.51 -5.85
CA MET A 51 5.39 1.28 -6.62
C MET A 51 4.67 0.18 -5.85
N VAL A 52 3.71 -0.49 -6.49
CA VAL A 52 2.96 -1.60 -5.89
C VAL A 52 3.36 -2.93 -6.50
N GLU A 53 3.86 -3.84 -5.67
CA GLU A 53 4.18 -5.22 -6.01
C GLU A 53 3.21 -6.18 -5.31
N VAL A 54 2.77 -7.24 -6.00
CA VAL A 54 1.93 -8.29 -5.41
C VAL A 54 2.86 -9.37 -4.86
N LEU A 55 2.78 -9.63 -3.56
CA LEU A 55 3.57 -10.66 -2.88
C LEU A 55 2.84 -12.01 -2.91
N GLU A 56 1.55 -12.01 -2.57
CA GLU A 56 0.72 -13.22 -2.51
C GLU A 56 -0.68 -12.96 -3.07
N GLU A 57 -1.25 -13.96 -3.74
CA GLU A 57 -2.64 -13.96 -4.20
C GLU A 57 -3.46 -14.93 -3.36
N HIS A 58 -4.54 -14.42 -2.74
CA HIS A 58 -5.55 -15.21 -2.05
C HIS A 58 -6.83 -15.29 -2.88
N GLU A 59 -7.86 -15.97 -2.38
CA GLU A 59 -9.14 -16.13 -3.11
C GLU A 59 -9.82 -14.77 -3.37
N HIS A 60 -9.83 -13.89 -2.35
CA HIS A 60 -10.57 -12.62 -2.36
C HIS A 60 -9.69 -11.36 -2.27
N GLU A 61 -8.40 -11.53 -2.02
CA GLU A 61 -7.49 -10.42 -1.70
C GLU A 61 -6.07 -10.67 -2.23
N TYR A 62 -5.31 -9.59 -2.34
CA TYR A 62 -3.88 -9.60 -2.63
C TYR A 62 -3.13 -9.08 -1.42
N LEU A 63 -2.06 -9.77 -1.02
CA LEU A 63 -1.03 -9.18 -0.19
C LEU A 63 -0.11 -8.37 -1.11
N ILE A 64 -0.05 -7.07 -0.89
CA ILE A 64 0.81 -6.17 -1.67
C ILE A 64 1.93 -5.59 -0.80
N MET A 65 3.03 -5.22 -1.46
CA MET A 65 4.04 -4.30 -0.97
C MET A 65 3.93 -2.99 -1.74
N ALA A 66 3.97 -1.87 -1.04
CA ALA A 66 4.09 -0.54 -1.59
C ALA A 66 5.35 0.13 -1.05
N GLU A 67 6.11 0.74 -1.94
CA GLU A 67 7.31 1.51 -1.59
C GLU A 67 7.35 2.80 -2.42
N PRO A 68 8.03 3.85 -1.96
CA PRO A 68 8.13 5.07 -2.76
C PRO A 68 8.88 4.78 -4.05
N THR A 69 8.40 5.29 -5.19
CA THR A 69 9.18 5.26 -6.42
C THR A 69 10.39 6.18 -6.24
N GLU A 70 11.60 5.62 -6.21
CA GLU A 70 12.83 6.42 -6.27
C GLU A 70 12.73 7.36 -7.49
N SER A 71 12.76 8.68 -7.24
CA SER A 71 12.72 9.71 -8.27
C SER A 71 14.06 9.89 -8.97
#